data_AF-A0A852YDF8-F1
#
_entry.id   AF-A0A852YDF8-F1
#
_cell.length_a   1.000
_cell.length_b   1.000
_cell.length_c   1.000
_cell.angle_alpha   90.00
_cell.angle_beta   90.00
_cell.angle_gamma   90.00
#
_symmetry.space_group_name_H-M   'P 1'
#
loop_
_entity.id
_entity.type
_entity.pdbx_description
1 polymer ?
#
loop_
_entity_poly.entity_id
_entity_poly.type
_entity_poly.pdbx_seq_one_letter_code
_entity_poly.pdbx_strand_id
1 'polypeptide(L)'
;MIYELNHLGIVTDDLDRSVAFYVDLLGAQPVWSAEVAAAGMRIAYLQLAQGLVELIEFAAGTAPAGANHLGYLSDDLDGDVDRLRDAGATVTVEPRATGSGVGRQALVLDPDGVAIELLQRDLPLRSGTTPHPHIHAIDHFALQADDHDRSLAFYRDGLGMAVAR
;
A
#
# COMPACT_ATOMS: atom_id res chain seq x y z
N MET A 1 -10.25 -2.75 12.95
CA MET A 1 -8.91 -2.74 13.58
C MET A 1 -7.90 -2.98 12.48
N ILE A 2 -6.88 -2.13 12.41
CA ILE A 2 -5.74 -2.25 11.51
C ILE A 2 -4.79 -3.34 12.04
N TYR A 3 -4.38 -4.30 11.21
CA TYR A 3 -3.63 -5.47 11.71
C TYR A 3 -2.43 -5.92 10.88
N GLU A 4 -2.23 -5.42 9.66
CA GLU A 4 -1.14 -5.90 8.80
C GLU A 4 -0.69 -4.84 7.81
N LEU A 5 0.62 -4.63 7.68
CA LEU A 5 1.21 -3.94 6.54
C LEU A 5 1.19 -4.86 5.33
N ASN A 6 0.32 -4.55 4.38
CA ASN A 6 -0.05 -5.42 3.28
C ASN A 6 0.88 -5.30 2.07
N HIS A 7 1.13 -4.06 1.63
CA HIS A 7 1.88 -3.78 0.42
C HIS A 7 2.51 -2.38 0.45
N LEU A 8 3.49 -2.20 -0.43
CA LEU A 8 4.03 -0.90 -0.81
C LEU A 8 3.53 -0.56 -2.21
N GLY A 9 2.93 0.62 -2.35
CA GLY A 9 2.61 1.22 -3.65
C GLY A 9 3.79 1.96 -4.23
N ILE A 10 4.09 1.70 -5.50
CA ILE A 10 5.18 2.35 -6.25
C ILE A 10 4.61 2.88 -7.55
N VAL A 11 4.73 4.18 -7.76
CA VAL A 11 4.46 4.79 -9.06
C VAL A 11 5.65 4.55 -9.98
N THR A 12 5.36 4.18 -11.22
CA THR A 12 6.32 3.84 -12.25
C THR A 12 6.01 4.59 -13.54
N ASP A 13 7.04 5.06 -14.23
CA ASP A 13 6.92 5.71 -15.54
C ASP A 13 6.61 4.72 -16.68
N ASP A 14 6.90 3.43 -16.47
CA ASP A 14 6.70 2.35 -17.45
C ASP A 14 6.39 1.06 -16.68
N LEU A 15 5.10 0.71 -16.61
CA LEU A 15 4.65 -0.46 -15.84
C LEU A 15 5.30 -1.74 -16.34
N ASP A 16 5.39 -1.91 -17.66
CA ASP A 16 5.85 -3.16 -18.27
C ASP A 16 7.34 -3.40 -17.97
N ARG A 17 8.16 -2.35 -18.05
CA ARG A 17 9.57 -2.39 -17.63
C ARG A 17 9.71 -2.72 -16.14
N SER A 18 8.90 -2.12 -15.29
CA SER A 18 8.94 -2.38 -13.85
C SER A 18 8.50 -3.81 -13.53
N VAL A 19 7.41 -4.30 -14.14
CA VAL A 19 6.96 -5.69 -14.00
C VAL A 19 8.07 -6.67 -14.42
N ALA A 20 8.72 -6.45 -15.57
CA ALA A 20 9.83 -7.28 -16.02
C ALA A 20 10.97 -7.32 -14.99
N PHE A 21 11.32 -6.19 -14.39
CA PHE A 21 12.33 -6.16 -13.32
C PHE A 21 11.94 -7.06 -12.13
N TYR A 22 10.74 -6.88 -11.58
CA TYR A 22 10.31 -7.64 -10.39
C TYR A 22 10.11 -9.13 -10.70
N VAL A 23 9.54 -9.46 -11.86
CA VAL A 23 9.27 -10.85 -12.24
C VAL A 23 10.54 -11.57 -12.67
N ASP A 24 11.28 -11.01 -13.64
CA ASP A 24 12.38 -11.72 -14.27
C ASP A 24 13.65 -11.69 -13.43
N LEU A 25 13.91 -10.61 -12.68
CA LEU A 25 15.13 -10.48 -11.88
C LEU A 25 14.92 -10.82 -10.41
N LEU A 26 13.77 -10.42 -9.83
CA LEU A 26 13.49 -10.67 -8.41
C LEU A 26 12.58 -11.88 -8.16
N GLY A 27 12.11 -12.56 -9.21
CA GLY A 27 11.31 -13.78 -9.09
C GLY A 27 9.90 -13.57 -8.55
N ALA A 28 9.39 -12.34 -8.57
CA ALA A 28 8.04 -12.03 -8.14
C ALA A 28 7.00 -12.70 -9.05
N GLN A 29 5.82 -13.00 -8.50
CA GLN A 29 4.72 -13.62 -9.22
C GLN A 29 3.60 -12.58 -9.44
N PRO A 30 3.16 -12.34 -10.68
CA PRO A 30 1.97 -11.51 -10.91
C PRO A 30 0.74 -12.18 -10.29
N VAL A 31 0.01 -11.46 -9.44
CA VAL A 31 -1.21 -11.98 -8.79
C VAL A 31 -2.48 -11.30 -9.29
N TRP A 32 -2.38 -10.04 -9.71
CA TRP A 32 -3.50 -9.29 -10.25
C TRP A 32 -3.00 -8.09 -11.07
N SER A 33 -3.75 -7.71 -12.10
CA SER A 33 -3.51 -6.49 -12.85
C SER A 33 -4.79 -5.94 -13.44
N ALA A 34 -4.88 -4.62 -13.58
CA ALA A 34 -5.97 -3.99 -14.31
C ALA A 34 -5.54 -2.67 -14.95
N GLU A 35 -6.27 -2.30 -15.99
CA GLU A 35 -6.30 -0.94 -16.51
C GLU A 35 -7.58 -0.27 -16.02
N VAL A 36 -7.43 0.85 -15.30
CA VAL A 36 -8.53 1.66 -14.81
C VAL A 36 -8.62 2.91 -15.68
N ALA A 37 -9.19 2.74 -16.88
CA ALA A 37 -9.25 3.78 -17.91
C ALA A 37 -9.85 5.11 -17.41
N ALA A 38 -10.88 5.03 -16.54
CA ALA A 38 -11.51 6.21 -15.96
C ALA A 38 -10.58 7.05 -15.06
N ALA A 39 -9.56 6.42 -14.47
CA ALA A 39 -8.54 7.07 -13.65
C ALA A 39 -7.22 7.28 -14.41
N GLY A 40 -7.17 6.88 -15.70
CA GLY A 40 -5.95 6.97 -16.51
C GLY A 40 -4.76 6.25 -15.88
N MET A 41 -4.98 5.07 -15.29
CA MET A 41 -3.93 4.31 -14.61
C MET A 41 -3.94 2.83 -14.95
N ARG A 42 -2.77 2.21 -14.93
CA ARG A 42 -2.55 0.76 -15.00
C ARG A 42 -1.94 0.31 -13.67
N ILE A 43 -2.38 -0.84 -13.17
CA ILE A 43 -1.92 -1.39 -11.89
C ILE A 43 -1.51 -2.85 -12.07
N ALA A 44 -0.44 -3.25 -11.40
CA ALA A 44 -0.06 -4.65 -11.21
C ALA A 44 0.31 -4.93 -9.75
N TYR A 45 -0.34 -5.92 -9.13
CA TYR A 45 0.11 -6.49 -7.87
C TYR A 45 1.02 -7.68 -8.16
N LEU A 46 2.21 -7.63 -7.58
CA LEU A 46 3.21 -8.69 -7.67
C LEU A 46 3.48 -9.23 -6.27
N GLN A 47 3.41 -10.55 -6.11
CA GLN A 47 3.77 -11.21 -4.87
C GLN A 47 5.26 -11.56 -4.87
N LEU A 48 5.95 -11.17 -3.80
CA LEU A 48 7.35 -11.51 -3.55
C LEU A 48 7.49 -12.03 -2.12
N ALA A 49 7.79 -13.33 -1.99
CA ALA A 49 7.71 -14.06 -0.74
C ALA A 49 6.32 -13.94 -0.07
N GLN A 50 6.23 -13.41 1.16
CA GLN A 50 4.96 -13.13 1.84
C GLN A 50 4.37 -11.75 1.52
N GLY A 51 5.16 -10.87 0.90
CA GLY A 51 4.77 -9.47 0.66
C GLY A 51 4.14 -9.26 -0.70
N LEU A 52 3.46 -8.12 -0.84
CA LEU A 52 2.94 -7.61 -2.11
C LEU A 52 3.63 -6.29 -2.46
N VAL A 53 3.94 -6.12 -3.73
CA VAL A 53 4.35 -4.85 -4.35
C VAL A 53 3.23 -4.45 -5.30
N GLU A 54 2.70 -3.24 -5.14
CA GLU A 54 1.77 -2.66 -6.09
C GLU A 54 2.52 -1.68 -6.99
N LEU A 55 2.52 -1.94 -8.29
CA LEU A 55 3.08 -1.07 -9.30
C LEU A 55 1.95 -0.31 -9.98
N ILE A 56 2.07 1.01 -10.06
CA ILE A 56 1.06 1.90 -10.62
C ILE A 56 1.71 2.77 -11.69
N GLU A 57 1.19 2.72 -12.90
CA GLU A 57 1.52 3.68 -13.95
C GLU A 57 0.33 4.60 -14.14
N PHE A 58 0.51 5.89 -13.88
CA PHE A 58 -0.47 6.91 -14.20
C PHE A 58 -0.20 7.52 -15.58
N ALA A 59 -1.21 8.17 -16.15
CA ALA A 59 -1.02 9.08 -17.27
C ALA A 59 0.09 10.10 -16.96
N ALA A 60 0.91 10.42 -17.97
CA ALA A 60 2.07 11.29 -17.82
C ALA A 60 1.74 12.62 -17.12
N GLY A 61 2.53 12.96 -16.10
CA GLY A 61 2.37 14.20 -15.33
C GLY A 61 1.37 14.12 -14.16
N THR A 62 0.74 12.96 -13.92
CA THR A 62 -0.23 12.80 -12.81
C THR A 62 0.45 12.67 -11.45
N ALA A 63 1.49 11.85 -11.34
CA ALA A 63 2.26 11.65 -10.13
C ALA A 63 3.73 11.31 -10.47
N PRO A 64 4.70 11.69 -9.63
CA PRO A 64 6.10 11.31 -9.83
C PRO A 64 6.31 9.81 -9.55
N ALA A 65 7.26 9.19 -10.26
CA ALA A 65 7.69 7.83 -9.96
C ALA A 65 8.38 7.72 -8.61
N GLY A 66 8.23 6.56 -7.96
CA GLY A 66 8.81 6.27 -6.65
C GLY A 66 7.79 5.69 -5.67
N ALA A 67 8.21 5.55 -4.40
CA ALA A 67 7.31 5.12 -3.32
C ALA A 67 6.13 6.09 -3.21
N ASN A 68 4.93 5.53 -3.09
CA ASN A 68 3.69 6.29 -3.17
C ASN A 68 2.85 6.18 -1.89
N HIS A 69 2.62 4.96 -1.42
CA HIS A 69 1.79 4.73 -0.24
C HIS A 69 2.15 3.42 0.47
N LEU A 70 1.75 3.33 1.73
CA LEU A 70 1.74 2.07 2.49
C LEU A 70 0.30 1.57 2.61
N GLY A 71 0.05 0.34 2.22
CA GLY A 71 -1.27 -0.29 2.33
C GLY A 71 -1.36 -1.16 3.57
N TYR A 72 -2.41 -0.98 4.37
CA TYR A 72 -2.69 -1.78 5.56
C TYR A 72 -4.04 -2.48 5.48
N LEU A 73 -4.15 -3.69 6.03
CA LEU A 73 -5.44 -4.35 6.19
C LEU A 73 -6.16 -3.87 7.46
N SER A 74 -7.48 -3.68 7.34
CA SER A 74 -8.39 -3.37 8.43
C SER A 74 -9.62 -4.30 8.40
N ASP A 75 -10.04 -4.74 9.59
CA ASP A 75 -11.30 -5.47 9.79
C ASP A 75 -12.53 -4.56 9.96
N ASP A 76 -12.31 -3.26 10.18
CA ASP A 76 -13.36 -2.26 10.38
C ASP A 76 -12.90 -0.93 9.78
N LEU A 77 -13.03 -0.83 8.46
CA LEU A 77 -12.53 0.31 7.69
C LEU A 77 -13.16 1.62 8.13
N ASP A 78 -14.48 1.64 8.31
CA ASP A 78 -15.21 2.85 8.67
C ASP A 78 -14.79 3.31 10.07
N GLY A 79 -14.75 2.40 11.05
CA GLY A 79 -14.31 2.71 12.41
C GLY A 79 -12.85 3.16 12.49
N ASP A 80 -11.95 2.56 11.71
CA ASP A 80 -10.54 2.96 11.67
C ASP A 80 -10.35 4.34 11.01
N VAL A 81 -11.09 4.65 9.94
CA VAL A 81 -11.08 5.97 9.31
C VAL A 81 -11.61 7.04 10.26
N ASP A 82 -12.75 6.80 10.91
CA ASP A 82 -13.32 7.76 11.86
C ASP A 82 -12.36 8.02 13.03
N ARG A 83 -11.74 6.97 13.57
CA ARG A 83 -10.74 7.09 14.64
C ARG A 83 -9.52 7.90 14.23
N LEU A 84 -9.01 7.70 13.01
CA LEU A 84 -7.88 8.48 12.48
C LEU A 84 -8.27 9.93 12.21
N ARG A 85 -9.48 10.17 11.67
CA ARG A 85 -10.03 11.51 11.46
C ARG A 85 -10.16 12.27 12.78
N ASP A 86 -10.68 11.62 13.82
CA ASP A 86 -10.82 12.20 15.16
C ASP A 86 -9.47 12.50 15.81
N ALA A 87 -8.43 11.76 15.45
CA ALA A 87 -7.04 12.02 15.85
C ALA A 87 -6.35 13.11 14.99
N GLY A 88 -7.06 13.70 14.03
CA GLY A 88 -6.56 14.81 13.20
C GLY A 88 -5.91 14.40 11.88
N ALA A 89 -5.98 13.12 11.49
CA ALA A 89 -5.49 12.69 10.19
C ALA A 89 -6.34 13.27 9.05
N THR A 90 -5.70 13.60 7.93
CA THR A 90 -6.42 14.07 6.74
C THR A 90 -6.91 12.88 5.93
N VAL A 91 -8.23 12.72 5.81
CA VAL A 91 -8.84 11.72 4.91
C VAL A 91 -8.89 12.29 3.50
N THR A 92 -8.17 11.68 2.56
CA THR A 92 -8.13 12.11 1.15
C THR A 92 -9.08 11.31 0.27
N VAL A 93 -9.39 10.07 0.67
CA VAL A 93 -10.37 9.22 0.03
C VAL A 93 -11.24 8.57 1.09
N GLU A 94 -12.53 8.92 1.09
CA GLU A 94 -13.53 8.27 1.94
C GLU A 94 -13.70 6.78 1.61
N PRO A 95 -14.10 5.94 2.59
CA PRO A 95 -14.36 4.52 2.39
C PRO A 95 -15.23 4.24 1.16
N ARG A 96 -14.65 3.57 0.16
CA ARG A 96 -15.31 3.22 -1.11
C ARG A 96 -14.89 1.84 -1.59
N ALA A 97 -15.58 1.29 -2.59
CA ALA A 97 -15.14 0.04 -3.23
C ALA A 97 -13.73 0.21 -3.84
N THR A 98 -12.92 -0.85 -3.75
CA THR A 98 -11.60 -0.87 -4.40
C THR A 98 -11.73 -0.88 -5.92
N GLY A 99 -10.71 -0.37 -6.61
CA GLY A 99 -10.62 -0.50 -8.07
C GLY A 99 -10.51 -1.95 -8.53
N SER A 100 -9.99 -2.83 -7.67
CA SER A 100 -9.91 -4.27 -7.93
C SER A 100 -11.25 -5.00 -7.82
N GLY A 101 -12.26 -4.36 -7.24
CA GLY A 101 -13.55 -4.98 -6.93
C GLY A 101 -13.49 -5.98 -5.78
N VAL A 102 -12.35 -6.09 -5.09
CA VAL A 102 -12.17 -6.94 -3.91
C VAL A 102 -12.16 -6.06 -2.67
N GLY A 103 -13.32 -5.96 -2.00
CA GLY A 103 -13.48 -5.19 -0.78
C GLY A 103 -13.55 -3.67 -0.95
N ARG A 104 -13.16 -2.96 0.12
CA ARG A 104 -13.23 -1.51 0.25
C ARG A 104 -11.87 -0.92 0.63
N GLN A 105 -11.68 0.36 0.30
CA GLN A 105 -10.50 1.13 0.63
C GLN A 105 -10.83 2.55 1.08
N ALA A 106 -9.92 3.13 1.85
CA ALA A 106 -9.86 4.56 2.18
C ALA A 106 -8.39 5.01 2.20
N LEU A 107 -8.13 6.30 1.98
CA LEU A 107 -6.78 6.86 2.09
C LEU A 107 -6.78 7.98 3.11
N VAL A 108 -5.77 7.96 3.98
CA VAL A 108 -5.43 9.06 4.87
C VAL A 108 -3.98 9.49 4.64
N LEU A 109 -3.62 10.71 5.06
CA LEU A 109 -2.23 11.15 5.07
C LEU A 109 -1.61 10.96 6.45
N ASP A 110 -0.38 10.47 6.45
CA ASP A 110 0.50 10.58 7.60
C ASP A 110 0.97 12.04 7.80
N PRO A 111 1.70 12.35 8.88
CA PRO A 111 2.08 13.72 9.19
C PRO A 111 3.04 14.39 8.19
N ASP A 112 3.71 13.60 7.35
CA ASP A 112 4.65 14.07 6.33
C ASP A 112 4.02 14.01 4.92
N GLY A 113 2.73 13.65 4.84
CA GLY A 113 1.96 13.61 3.60
C GLY A 113 2.08 12.30 2.83
N VAL A 114 2.67 11.26 3.40
CA VAL A 114 2.66 9.92 2.82
C VAL A 114 1.24 9.36 2.89
N ALA A 115 0.75 8.82 1.79
CA ALA A 115 -0.56 8.18 1.77
C ALA A 115 -0.51 6.84 2.52
N ILE A 116 -1.46 6.65 3.43
CA ILE A 116 -1.75 5.40 4.11
C ILE A 116 -3.07 4.89 3.55
N GLU A 117 -3.00 3.80 2.78
CA GLU A 117 -4.19 3.13 2.28
C GLU A 117 -4.66 2.12 3.32
N LEU A 118 -5.94 2.20 3.70
CA LEU A 118 -6.60 1.20 4.52
C LEU A 118 -7.50 0.34 3.65
N LEU A 119 -7.33 -0.97 3.74
CA LEU A 119 -8.04 -1.96 2.94
C LEU A 119 -8.84 -2.91 3.82
N GLN A 120 -10.13 -3.03 3.56
CA GLN A 120 -10.96 -4.10 4.09
C GLN A 120 -11.30 -5.05 2.95
N ARG A 121 -10.62 -6.20 2.89
CA ARG A 121 -10.73 -7.16 1.80
C ARG A 121 -11.70 -8.29 2.14
N ASP A 122 -12.52 -8.67 1.17
CA ASP A 122 -13.40 -9.83 1.29
C ASP A 122 -12.66 -11.16 1.03
N LEU A 123 -11.55 -11.11 0.29
CA LEU A 123 -10.74 -12.26 -0.08
C LEU A 123 -9.24 -11.89 -0.12
N PRO A 124 -8.33 -12.84 0.21
CA PRO A 124 -6.90 -12.60 0.11
C PRO A 124 -6.45 -12.55 -1.37
N LEU A 125 -5.66 -11.54 -1.74
CA LEU A 125 -5.02 -11.46 -3.06
C LEU A 125 -3.72 -12.29 -3.16
N ARG A 126 -3.13 -12.67 -2.02
CA ARG A 126 -1.89 -13.47 -1.96
C ARG A 126 -2.16 -14.90 -1.54
N SER A 127 -1.30 -15.82 -1.96
CA SER A 127 -1.40 -17.26 -1.66
C SER A 127 -0.47 -17.73 -0.54
N GLY A 128 -0.42 -16.98 0.57
CA GLY A 128 0.50 -17.27 1.68
C GLY A 128 1.93 -16.81 1.38
N THR A 129 2.95 -17.59 1.76
CA THR A 129 4.35 -17.31 1.43
C THR A 129 4.77 -18.10 0.19
N THR A 130 5.22 -17.40 -0.86
CA THR A 130 5.80 -18.06 -2.04
C THR A 130 7.26 -18.42 -1.78
N PRO A 131 7.67 -19.70 -1.95
CA PRO A 131 9.08 -20.08 -1.83
C PRO A 131 9.93 -19.33 -2.86
N HIS A 132 11.06 -18.78 -2.42
CA HIS A 132 11.98 -18.07 -3.30
C HIS A 132 13.43 -18.29 -2.84
N PRO A 133 14.39 -18.49 -3.77
CA PRO A 133 15.75 -18.95 -3.45
C PRO A 133 16.64 -17.93 -2.72
N HIS A 134 16.31 -16.64 -2.79
CA HIS A 134 17.17 -15.56 -2.26
C HIS A 134 16.43 -14.60 -1.33
N ILE A 135 15.29 -14.09 -1.80
CA ILE A 135 14.38 -13.21 -1.05
C ILE A 135 13.37 -14.07 -0.30
N HIS A 136 13.39 -14.03 1.03
CA HIS A 136 12.46 -14.78 1.87
C HIS A 136 11.38 -13.92 2.52
N ALA A 137 11.60 -12.60 2.52
CA ALA A 137 10.73 -11.64 3.14
C ALA A 137 10.91 -10.22 2.60
N ILE A 138 9.81 -9.46 2.61
CA ILE A 138 9.88 -8.01 2.70
C ILE A 138 9.73 -7.69 4.18
N ASP A 139 10.84 -7.28 4.80
CA ASP A 139 10.95 -7.16 6.27
C ASP A 139 10.45 -5.81 6.77
N HIS A 140 10.88 -4.72 6.14
CA HIS A 140 10.51 -3.36 6.52
C HIS A 140 10.49 -2.43 5.31
N PHE A 141 9.83 -1.29 5.50
CA PHE A 141 9.89 -0.15 4.60
C PHE A 141 10.32 1.07 5.41
N ALA A 142 11.09 1.95 4.78
CA ALA A 142 11.50 3.21 5.38
C ALA A 142 10.78 4.35 4.67
N LEU A 143 10.21 5.25 5.47
CA LEU A 143 9.69 6.53 5.03
C LEU A 143 10.57 7.63 5.61
N GLN A 144 10.66 8.76 4.89
CA GLN A 144 11.26 9.96 5.45
C GLN A 144 10.24 10.64 6.37
N ALA A 145 10.73 11.10 7.52
CA ALA A 145 9.96 11.92 8.44
C ALA A 145 10.63 13.27 8.62
N ASP A 146 9.88 14.35 8.44
CA ASP A 146 10.39 15.71 8.67
C ASP A 146 10.42 16.04 10.17
N ASP A 147 9.48 15.45 10.92
CA ASP A 147 9.40 15.53 12.39
C ASP A 147 9.19 14.13 12.97
N HIS A 148 10.24 13.59 13.58
CA HIS A 148 10.25 12.24 14.12
C HIS A 148 9.19 12.01 15.20
N ASP A 149 8.98 12.96 16.11
CA ASP A 149 8.07 12.79 17.25
C ASP A 149 6.62 12.84 16.80
N ARG A 150 6.32 13.74 15.85
CA ARG A 150 4.99 13.84 15.24
C ARG A 150 4.65 12.56 14.47
N SER A 151 5.57 12.06 13.66
CA SER A 151 5.35 10.84 12.87
C SER A 151 5.27 9.62 13.78
N LEU A 152 6.13 9.51 14.80
CA LEU A 152 6.03 8.46 15.81
C LEU A 152 4.67 8.46 16.53
N ALA A 153 4.14 9.62 16.91
CA ALA A 153 2.82 9.71 17.53
C ALA A 153 1.73 9.19 16.59
N PHE A 154 1.77 9.52 15.30
CA PHE A 154 0.83 9.00 14.32
C PHE A 154 0.90 7.47 14.20
N TYR A 155 2.09 6.89 13.99
CA TYR A 155 2.23 5.44 13.83
C TYR A 155 1.89 4.68 15.13
N ARG A 156 2.30 5.19 16.29
CA ARG A 156 2.03 4.54 17.59
C ARG A 156 0.58 4.69 18.03
N ASP A 157 0.07 5.91 18.06
CA ASP A 157 -1.25 6.21 18.66
C ASP A 157 -2.37 6.11 17.63
N GLY A 158 -2.09 6.50 16.38
CA GLY A 158 -3.02 6.44 15.25
C GLY A 158 -3.10 5.06 14.61
N LEU A 159 -1.98 4.42 14.29
CA LEU A 159 -2.00 3.06 13.71
C LEU A 159 -1.89 1.94 14.75
N GLY A 160 -1.68 2.28 16.03
CA GLY A 160 -1.57 1.30 17.11
C GLY A 160 -0.25 0.51 17.10
N MET A 161 0.78 1.00 16.39
CA MET A 161 2.04 0.28 16.24
C MET A 161 2.87 0.32 17.53
N ALA A 162 3.59 -0.77 17.80
CA ALA A 162 4.60 -0.80 18.85
C ALA A 162 5.97 -0.36 18.30
N VAL A 163 6.73 0.36 19.12
CA VAL A 163 8.13 0.69 18.80
C VAL A 163 8.99 -0.57 18.93
N ALA A 164 9.65 -0.97 17.84
CA ALA A 164 10.58 -2.09 17.83
C ALA A 164 11.78 -1.82 18.76
N ARG A 165 12.33 -2.88 19.37
CA ARG A 165 13.46 -2.84 20.31
C ARG A 165 14.72 -3.43 19.71
#